data_AF-A0A7V9F3A5-F1
#
_entry.id   AF-A0A7V9F3A5-F1
#
_cell.length_a   1.000
_cell.length_b   1.000
_cell.length_c   1.000
_cell.angle_alpha   90.00
_cell.angle_beta   90.00
_cell.angle_gamma   90.00
#
_symmetry.space_group_name_H-M   'P 1'
#
loop_
_entity.id
_entity.type
_entity.pdbx_description
1 polymer ?
#
loop_
_entity_poly.entity_id
_entity_poly.type
_entity_poly.pdbx_seq_one_letter_code
_entity_poly.pdbx_strand_id
1 'polypeptide(L)'
;RGTAVAATELALMAGADRVEGCLFGHGERTGNVCLVTLGLNLFSQGIDPMIDFSDVDEIRRAVEYCTQLPVHPRHPYAGDLVYTAFSGSHQDAIKKGLEALDREARSAGKPVIAMPWKAPYLPIDPHDVGRSYEAVIRVNSQSGKGGVAYILKAEHKLELPRRLQIEFSRVVQQLTDSDGGEISAESIWFAFEAEYLDRRTPLALNSVHTSSAAGEHDSLTVKVFVEGEERTLSGHGNGPIAAFVEAIGAVGYDVRVLDYAEHALSSGGDATAAAYVECAVRDEVVWGVGFDPNIVTASLKAVISAINRAA
;
A
#
# COMPACT_ATOMS: atom_id res chain seq x y z
N ARG A 1 7.03 -17.87 -35.81
CA ARG A 1 5.58 -18.21 -35.70
C ARG A 1 5.02 -18.01 -34.28
N GLY A 2 5.85 -17.78 -33.24
CA GLY A 2 5.35 -17.43 -31.91
C GLY A 2 4.71 -18.57 -31.12
N THR A 3 4.84 -19.83 -31.56
CA THR A 3 4.13 -20.99 -30.99
C THR A 3 5.08 -22.12 -30.57
N ALA A 4 6.34 -21.81 -30.23
CA ALA A 4 7.34 -22.82 -29.88
C ALA A 4 6.93 -23.60 -28.62
N VAL A 5 6.48 -22.91 -27.57
CA VAL A 5 5.98 -23.51 -26.32
C VAL A 5 4.85 -24.50 -26.60
N ALA A 6 3.81 -24.04 -27.32
CA ALA A 6 2.68 -24.90 -27.68
C ALA A 6 3.10 -26.12 -28.52
N ALA A 7 3.98 -25.94 -29.51
CA ALA A 7 4.48 -27.05 -30.32
C ALA A 7 5.24 -28.09 -29.46
N THR A 8 6.04 -27.62 -28.50
CA THR A 8 6.79 -28.49 -27.60
C THR A 8 5.88 -29.25 -26.64
N GLU A 9 4.90 -28.59 -26.01
CA GLU A 9 3.94 -29.25 -25.11
C GLU A 9 3.10 -30.31 -25.83
N LEU A 10 2.63 -30.00 -27.05
CA LEU A 10 1.91 -30.95 -27.89
C LEU A 10 2.78 -32.13 -28.29
N ALA A 11 4.06 -31.91 -28.60
CA ALA A 11 5.00 -32.98 -28.94
C ALA A 11 5.31 -33.90 -27.74
N LEU A 12 5.44 -33.35 -26.53
CA LEU A 12 5.57 -34.12 -25.30
C LEU A 12 4.33 -35.00 -25.08
N MET A 13 3.12 -34.45 -25.23
CA MET A 13 1.88 -35.24 -25.16
C MET A 13 1.78 -36.30 -26.27
N ALA A 14 2.45 -36.10 -27.40
CA ALA A 14 2.54 -37.07 -28.49
C ALA A 14 3.63 -38.14 -28.27
N GLY A 15 4.36 -38.11 -27.15
CA GLY A 15 5.32 -39.14 -26.75
C GLY A 15 6.80 -38.76 -26.94
N ALA A 16 7.13 -37.47 -27.10
CA ALA A 16 8.53 -37.04 -27.03
C ALA A 16 9.08 -37.14 -25.60
N ASP A 17 10.32 -37.61 -25.44
CA ASP A 17 10.94 -37.83 -24.11
C ASP A 17 11.83 -36.68 -23.62
N ARG A 18 12.23 -35.77 -24.52
CA ARG A 18 13.21 -34.72 -24.22
C ARG A 18 12.97 -33.45 -25.01
N VAL A 19 13.22 -32.31 -24.36
CA VAL A 19 13.15 -30.98 -24.95
C VAL A 19 14.53 -30.32 -24.91
N GLU A 20 14.90 -29.63 -25.99
CA GLU A 20 16.02 -28.69 -26.03
C GLU A 20 15.48 -27.27 -26.16
N GLY A 21 16.05 -26.34 -25.40
CA GLY A 21 15.60 -24.94 -25.38
C GLY A 21 16.61 -24.03 -24.68
N CYS A 22 16.22 -22.77 -24.48
CA CYS A 22 17.01 -21.80 -23.74
C CYS A 22 16.17 -21.13 -22.65
N LEU A 23 16.82 -20.65 -21.60
CA LEU A 23 16.18 -19.75 -20.63
C LEU A 23 15.71 -18.49 -21.36
N PHE A 24 14.49 -18.04 -21.04
CA PHE A 24 13.80 -16.90 -21.68
C PHE A 24 13.75 -16.92 -23.22
N GLY A 25 13.89 -18.09 -23.83
CA GLY A 25 13.72 -18.28 -25.27
C GLY A 25 14.82 -17.65 -26.13
N HIS A 26 16.06 -17.53 -25.64
CA HIS A 26 17.18 -17.13 -26.49
C HIS A 26 17.46 -18.14 -27.62
N GLY A 27 18.14 -17.69 -28.68
CA GLY A 27 18.49 -18.50 -29.84
C GLY A 27 18.45 -17.70 -31.14
N GLU A 28 18.61 -18.37 -32.27
CA GLU A 28 18.60 -17.68 -33.57
C GLU A 28 17.26 -17.04 -33.93
N ARG A 29 17.31 -15.84 -34.51
CA ARG A 29 16.16 -15.06 -35.00
C ARG A 29 15.09 -14.82 -33.92
N THR A 30 14.09 -15.70 -33.85
CA THR A 30 12.98 -15.61 -32.90
C THR A 30 13.23 -16.40 -31.62
N GLY A 31 14.38 -17.08 -31.51
CA GLY A 31 14.75 -17.84 -30.33
C GLY A 31 14.36 -19.32 -30.35
N ASN A 32 14.92 -20.08 -29.42
CA ASN A 32 14.49 -21.44 -29.09
C ASN A 32 13.24 -21.42 -28.20
N VAL A 33 12.68 -22.59 -27.88
CA VAL A 33 11.61 -22.68 -26.87
C VAL A 33 12.13 -22.24 -25.50
N CYS A 34 11.28 -21.52 -24.74
CA CYS A 34 11.63 -21.01 -23.42
C CYS A 34 11.51 -22.11 -22.36
N LEU A 35 12.63 -22.51 -21.77
CA LEU A 35 12.67 -23.53 -20.71
C LEU A 35 11.99 -23.06 -19.41
N VAL A 36 12.06 -21.76 -19.09
CA VAL A 36 11.38 -21.18 -17.93
C VAL A 36 9.86 -21.29 -18.09
N THR A 37 9.33 -20.94 -19.27
CA THR A 37 7.89 -21.05 -19.54
C THR A 37 7.42 -22.49 -19.47
N LEU A 38 8.15 -23.45 -20.05
CA LEU A 38 7.77 -24.86 -20.00
C LEU A 38 7.79 -25.41 -18.57
N GLY A 39 8.84 -25.11 -17.80
CA GLY A 39 8.96 -25.56 -16.41
C GLY A 39 7.85 -24.99 -15.53
N LEU A 40 7.59 -23.67 -15.62
CA LEU A 40 6.55 -23.04 -14.82
C LEU A 40 5.12 -23.36 -15.30
N ASN A 41 4.94 -23.72 -16.57
CA ASN A 41 3.67 -24.28 -17.03
C ASN A 41 3.36 -25.62 -16.33
N LEU A 42 4.34 -26.51 -16.18
CA LEU A 42 4.18 -27.74 -15.40
C LEU A 42 3.86 -27.42 -13.93
N PHE A 43 4.67 -26.55 -13.32
CA PHE A 43 4.49 -26.13 -11.92
C PHE A 43 3.08 -25.60 -11.65
N SER A 44 2.58 -24.69 -12.50
CA SER A 44 1.24 -24.09 -12.36
C SER A 44 0.09 -25.11 -12.42
N GLN A 45 0.34 -26.30 -12.98
CA GLN A 45 -0.61 -27.39 -13.08
C GLN A 45 -0.35 -28.50 -12.03
N GLY A 46 0.52 -28.25 -11.06
CA GLY A 46 0.84 -29.19 -9.98
C GLY A 46 1.77 -30.34 -10.39
N ILE A 47 2.53 -30.17 -11.48
CA ILE A 47 3.54 -31.13 -11.93
C ILE A 47 4.92 -30.57 -11.61
N ASP A 48 5.74 -31.31 -10.86
CA ASP A 48 7.11 -30.92 -10.55
C ASP A 48 7.95 -30.85 -11.84
N PRO A 49 8.49 -29.67 -12.22
CA PRO A 49 9.35 -29.54 -13.39
C PRO A 49 10.75 -30.13 -13.19
N MET A 50 11.09 -30.58 -11.97
CA MET A 50 12.41 -31.09 -11.56
C MET A 50 13.54 -30.07 -11.76
N ILE A 51 13.20 -28.78 -11.86
CA ILE A 51 14.10 -27.64 -12.04
C ILE A 51 13.64 -26.55 -11.07
N ASP A 52 14.59 -25.93 -10.38
CA ASP A 52 14.31 -24.88 -9.42
C ASP A 52 14.09 -23.53 -10.11
N PHE A 53 12.92 -22.94 -9.85
CA PHE A 53 12.55 -21.60 -10.31
C PHE A 53 12.15 -20.68 -9.14
N SER A 54 12.54 -21.02 -7.91
CA SER A 54 12.14 -20.33 -6.68
C SER A 54 12.61 -18.87 -6.61
N ASP A 55 13.65 -18.50 -7.37
CA ASP A 55 14.05 -17.11 -7.60
C ASP A 55 14.18 -16.84 -9.10
N VAL A 56 13.05 -16.58 -9.77
CA VAL A 56 13.01 -16.28 -11.20
C VAL A 56 13.76 -14.98 -11.54
N ASP A 57 13.93 -14.12 -10.55
CA ASP A 57 14.58 -12.82 -10.66
C ASP A 57 16.10 -12.96 -10.73
N GLU A 58 16.67 -13.87 -9.95
CA GLU A 58 18.07 -14.27 -10.07
C GLU A 58 18.36 -14.90 -11.43
N ILE A 59 17.50 -15.81 -11.88
CA ILE A 59 17.61 -16.45 -13.20
C ILE A 59 17.57 -15.38 -14.30
N ARG A 60 16.63 -14.42 -14.22
CA ARG A 60 16.53 -13.29 -15.14
C ARG A 60 17.81 -12.47 -15.17
N ARG A 61 18.30 -12.00 -14.01
CA ARG A 61 19.52 -11.19 -13.91
C ARG A 61 20.72 -11.91 -14.52
N ALA A 62 20.88 -13.20 -14.23
CA ALA A 62 21.97 -14.01 -14.78
C ALA A 62 21.88 -14.14 -16.31
N VAL A 63 20.68 -14.37 -16.86
CA VAL A 63 20.49 -14.48 -18.31
C VAL A 63 20.71 -13.13 -19.00
N GLU A 64 20.15 -12.03 -18.47
CA GLU A 64 20.35 -10.68 -19.03
C GLU A 64 21.84 -10.29 -19.01
N TYR A 65 22.56 -10.63 -17.93
CA TYR A 65 24.01 -10.44 -17.86
C TYR A 65 24.76 -11.27 -18.91
N CYS A 66 24.47 -12.57 -19.03
CA CYS A 66 25.16 -13.47 -19.96
C CYS A 66 24.88 -13.13 -21.43
N THR A 67 23.67 -12.67 -21.74
CA THR A 67 23.22 -12.47 -23.13
C THR A 67 23.25 -11.02 -23.58
N GLN A 68 23.38 -10.07 -22.65
CA GLN A 68 23.30 -8.63 -22.89
C GLN A 68 21.98 -8.21 -23.59
N LEU A 69 20.92 -8.97 -23.36
CA LEU A 69 19.61 -8.76 -23.92
C LEU A 69 18.56 -8.82 -22.81
N PRO A 70 17.60 -7.88 -22.76
CA PRO A 70 16.60 -7.84 -21.71
C PRO A 70 15.54 -8.93 -21.88
N VAL A 71 15.00 -9.42 -20.77
CA VAL A 71 13.75 -10.19 -20.77
C VAL A 71 12.59 -9.23 -20.99
N HIS A 72 11.73 -9.53 -21.96
CA HIS A 72 10.61 -8.65 -22.30
C HIS A 72 9.65 -8.46 -21.09
N PRO A 73 9.09 -7.26 -20.85
CA PRO A 73 8.22 -7.01 -19.68
C PRO A 73 6.98 -7.89 -19.58
N ARG A 74 6.57 -8.52 -20.70
CA ARG A 74 5.43 -9.46 -20.75
C ARG A 74 5.85 -10.92 -20.96
N HIS A 75 7.13 -11.25 -20.82
CA HIS A 75 7.60 -12.63 -20.95
C HIS A 75 7.00 -13.47 -19.81
N PRO A 76 6.33 -14.60 -20.08
CA PRO A 76 5.64 -15.38 -19.06
C PRO A 76 6.49 -15.63 -17.81
N TYR A 77 5.87 -15.47 -16.65
CA TYR A 77 6.42 -15.66 -15.29
C TYR A 77 7.53 -14.72 -14.82
N ALA A 78 8.32 -14.12 -15.72
CA ALA A 78 9.52 -13.37 -15.33
C ALA A 78 9.54 -11.90 -15.78
N GLY A 79 8.68 -11.52 -16.73
CA GLY A 79 8.58 -10.15 -17.20
C GLY A 79 7.99 -9.23 -16.11
N ASP A 80 8.40 -7.97 -16.13
CA ASP A 80 8.03 -6.97 -15.11
C ASP A 80 6.52 -6.79 -14.88
N LEU A 81 5.70 -7.13 -15.87
CA LEU A 81 4.25 -6.85 -15.86
C LEU A 81 3.37 -8.08 -15.67
N VAL A 82 3.95 -9.28 -15.54
CA VAL A 82 3.17 -10.53 -15.61
C VAL A 82 2.37 -10.84 -14.35
N TYR A 83 2.76 -10.25 -13.24
CA TYR A 83 1.97 -10.28 -12.00
C TYR A 83 1.18 -8.98 -11.81
N THR A 84 1.25 -8.01 -12.73
CA THR A 84 0.63 -6.69 -12.57
C THR A 84 -0.84 -6.62 -12.98
N ALA A 85 -1.69 -6.11 -12.08
CA ALA A 85 -3.08 -5.77 -12.32
C ALA A 85 -3.29 -4.24 -12.31
N PHE A 86 -3.49 -3.66 -13.49
CA PHE A 86 -3.75 -2.22 -13.65
C PHE A 86 -5.23 -1.83 -13.42
N SER A 87 -6.15 -2.79 -13.57
CA SER A 87 -7.58 -2.53 -13.39
C SER A 87 -7.94 -2.56 -11.90
N GLY A 88 -8.61 -1.52 -11.41
CA GLY A 88 -9.13 -1.49 -10.05
C GLY A 88 -10.09 -2.66 -9.73
N SER A 89 -10.83 -3.17 -10.72
CA SER A 89 -11.70 -4.35 -10.53
C SER A 89 -10.90 -5.64 -10.38
N HIS A 90 -9.77 -5.78 -11.09
CA HIS A 90 -8.87 -6.92 -10.94
C HIS A 90 -8.15 -6.86 -9.60
N GLN A 91 -7.68 -5.67 -9.20
CA GLN A 91 -7.05 -5.43 -7.88
C GLN A 91 -8.00 -5.81 -6.73
N ASP A 92 -9.27 -5.38 -6.81
CA ASP A 92 -10.29 -5.73 -5.80
C ASP A 92 -10.56 -7.24 -5.74
N ALA A 93 -10.64 -7.91 -6.88
CA ALA A 93 -10.85 -9.35 -6.94
C ALA A 93 -9.64 -10.15 -6.41
N ILE A 94 -8.42 -9.74 -6.75
CA ILE A 94 -7.18 -10.32 -6.22
C ILE A 94 -7.18 -10.17 -4.70
N LYS A 95 -7.40 -8.95 -4.18
CA LYS A 95 -7.47 -8.67 -2.74
C LYS A 95 -8.47 -9.60 -2.03
N LYS A 96 -9.69 -9.74 -2.56
CA LYS A 96 -10.71 -10.63 -1.99
C LYS A 96 -10.28 -12.10 -1.99
N GLY A 97 -9.59 -12.54 -3.04
CA GLY A 97 -9.01 -13.89 -3.11
C GLY A 97 -7.97 -14.13 -2.03
N LEU A 98 -7.03 -13.19 -1.86
CA LEU A 98 -5.99 -13.25 -0.83
C LEU A 98 -6.59 -13.21 0.59
N GLU A 99 -7.54 -12.32 0.87
CA GLU A 99 -8.23 -12.27 2.17
C GLU A 99 -9.03 -13.54 2.46
N ALA A 100 -9.59 -14.19 1.43
CA ALA A 100 -10.25 -15.49 1.58
C ALA A 100 -9.23 -16.59 1.92
N LEU A 101 -8.10 -16.65 1.21
CA LEU A 101 -7.00 -17.58 1.50
C LEU A 101 -6.47 -17.41 2.93
N ASP A 102 -6.25 -16.17 3.38
CA ASP A 102 -5.82 -15.87 4.75
C ASP A 102 -6.80 -16.39 5.80
N ARG A 103 -8.10 -16.19 5.58
CA ARG A 103 -9.15 -16.69 6.49
C ARG A 103 -9.20 -18.21 6.49
N GLU A 104 -9.12 -18.85 5.33
CA GLU A 104 -9.07 -20.31 5.21
C GLU A 104 -7.85 -20.89 5.92
N ALA A 105 -6.67 -20.29 5.72
CA ALA A 105 -5.41 -20.68 6.37
C ALA A 105 -5.51 -20.61 7.89
N ARG A 106 -6.01 -19.48 8.43
CA ARG A 106 -6.22 -19.29 9.87
C ARG A 106 -7.22 -20.30 10.44
N SER A 107 -8.33 -20.53 9.74
CA SER A 107 -9.33 -21.54 10.14
C SER A 107 -8.75 -22.96 10.15
N ALA A 108 -7.82 -23.27 9.25
CA ALA A 108 -7.18 -24.57 9.15
C ALA A 108 -5.97 -24.72 10.07
N GLY A 109 -5.51 -23.65 10.74
CA GLY A 109 -4.28 -23.64 11.53
C GLY A 109 -3.01 -23.91 10.71
N LYS A 110 -3.02 -23.54 9.42
CA LYS A 110 -1.91 -23.75 8.48
C LYS A 110 -1.34 -22.42 8.00
N PRO A 111 -0.05 -22.36 7.63
CA PRO A 111 0.48 -21.19 6.95
C PRO A 111 -0.16 -21.06 5.56
N VAL A 112 -0.30 -19.83 5.07
CA VAL A 112 -0.94 -19.52 3.78
C VAL A 112 -0.25 -20.24 2.62
N ILE A 113 1.07 -20.35 2.65
CA ILE A 113 1.86 -21.06 1.62
C ILE A 113 1.54 -22.56 1.51
N ALA A 114 0.95 -23.16 2.54
CA ALA A 114 0.51 -24.56 2.50
C ALA A 114 -0.94 -24.73 1.99
N MET A 115 -1.61 -23.62 1.67
CA MET A 115 -2.96 -23.63 1.14
C MET A 115 -2.94 -23.73 -0.39
N PRO A 116 -3.90 -24.44 -1.01
CA PRO A 116 -4.05 -24.42 -2.46
C PRO A 116 -4.27 -22.99 -2.96
N TRP A 117 -3.50 -22.60 -3.97
CA TRP A 117 -3.56 -21.26 -4.55
C TRP A 117 -4.94 -20.95 -5.16
N LYS A 118 -5.55 -19.84 -4.74
CA LYS A 118 -6.87 -19.37 -5.20
C LYS A 118 -6.98 -17.84 -5.24
N ALA A 119 -6.13 -17.19 -6.01
CA ALA A 119 -6.30 -15.76 -6.30
C ALA A 119 -6.80 -15.54 -7.73
N PRO A 120 -7.89 -14.79 -7.95
CA PRO A 120 -8.33 -14.41 -9.29
C PRO A 120 -7.20 -13.72 -10.07
N TYR A 121 -7.12 -13.97 -11.38
CA TYR A 121 -6.16 -13.32 -12.31
C TYR A 121 -4.67 -13.63 -12.10
N LEU A 122 -4.27 -14.29 -11.02
CA LEU A 122 -2.89 -14.72 -10.77
C LEU A 122 -2.81 -16.25 -10.92
N PRO A 123 -2.10 -16.79 -11.93
CA PRO A 123 -2.06 -18.23 -12.19
C PRO A 123 -1.29 -19.02 -11.12
N ILE A 124 -0.32 -18.38 -10.46
CA ILE A 124 0.50 -18.93 -9.36
C ILE A 124 0.66 -17.86 -8.27
N ASP A 125 1.09 -18.26 -7.07
CA ASP A 125 1.56 -17.30 -6.07
C ASP A 125 2.91 -16.71 -6.56
N PRO A 126 3.04 -15.38 -6.73
CA PRO A 126 4.32 -14.77 -7.07
C PRO A 126 5.46 -15.17 -6.12
N HIS A 127 5.17 -15.44 -4.83
CA HIS A 127 6.18 -15.83 -3.84
C HIS A 127 6.82 -17.18 -4.16
N ASP A 128 6.11 -18.09 -4.82
CA ASP A 128 6.63 -19.39 -5.21
C ASP A 128 7.80 -19.29 -6.20
N VAL A 129 7.96 -18.12 -6.85
CA VAL A 129 9.06 -17.82 -7.78
C VAL A 129 9.89 -16.61 -7.34
N GLY A 130 9.80 -16.23 -6.06
CA GLY A 130 10.62 -15.16 -5.48
C GLY A 130 10.15 -13.74 -5.82
N ARG A 131 8.92 -13.60 -6.33
CA ARG A 131 8.30 -12.31 -6.65
C ARG A 131 7.32 -11.91 -5.54
N SER A 132 7.03 -10.61 -5.43
CA SER A 132 6.07 -10.09 -4.45
C SER A 132 4.75 -9.66 -5.09
N TYR A 133 3.72 -9.56 -4.26
CA TYR A 133 2.43 -8.95 -4.65
C TYR A 133 2.54 -7.44 -4.92
N GLU A 134 3.64 -6.77 -4.57
CA GLU A 134 3.83 -5.34 -4.83
C GLU A 134 3.92 -5.06 -6.34
N ALA A 135 4.39 -6.04 -7.12
CA ALA A 135 4.35 -5.99 -8.58
C ALA A 135 2.90 -6.04 -9.14
N VAL A 136 1.90 -6.34 -8.32
CA VAL A 136 0.50 -6.54 -8.72
C VAL A 136 -0.30 -5.24 -8.76
N ILE A 137 0.01 -4.25 -7.93
CA ILE A 137 -0.84 -3.05 -7.77
C ILE A 137 -0.04 -1.83 -8.19
N ARG A 138 -0.02 -1.55 -9.50
CA ARG A 138 0.41 -0.24 -10.00
C ARG A 138 -0.78 0.70 -9.98
N VAL A 139 -0.60 1.84 -9.32
CA VAL A 139 -1.62 2.90 -9.30
C VAL A 139 -1.42 3.78 -10.53
N ASN A 140 -2.45 3.85 -11.36
CA ASN A 140 -2.59 4.77 -12.49
C ASN A 140 -3.91 5.53 -12.37
N SER A 141 -4.23 6.40 -13.33
CA SER A 141 -5.49 7.14 -13.36
C SER A 141 -6.75 6.25 -13.38
N GLN A 142 -6.60 4.94 -13.68
CA GLN A 142 -7.67 3.93 -13.66
C GLN A 142 -7.67 3.06 -12.39
N SER A 143 -6.67 3.21 -11.54
CA SER A 143 -6.54 2.42 -10.32
C SER A 143 -7.55 2.89 -9.29
N GLY A 144 -8.34 1.93 -8.80
CA GLY A 144 -9.43 2.23 -7.88
C GLY A 144 -8.94 2.62 -6.49
N LYS A 145 -9.86 3.14 -5.67
CA LYS A 145 -9.66 3.52 -4.26
C LYS A 145 -8.98 2.46 -3.38
N GLY A 146 -8.98 1.20 -3.82
CA GLY A 146 -8.39 0.07 -3.10
C GLY A 146 -6.87 -0.06 -3.25
N GLY A 147 -6.29 0.43 -4.37
CA GLY A 147 -4.86 0.27 -4.64
C GLY A 147 -3.99 1.13 -3.71
N VAL A 148 -4.31 2.42 -3.60
CA VAL A 148 -3.60 3.38 -2.72
C VAL A 148 -3.64 2.94 -1.26
N ALA A 149 -4.82 2.54 -0.77
CA ALA A 149 -5.01 2.11 0.62
C ALA A 149 -4.24 0.81 0.92
N TYR A 150 -4.13 -0.10 -0.04
CA TYR A 150 -3.36 -1.33 0.12
C TYR A 150 -1.87 -1.04 0.25
N ILE A 151 -1.32 -0.18 -0.61
CA ILE A 151 0.11 0.20 -0.59
C ILE A 151 0.47 0.83 0.76
N LEU A 152 -0.30 1.82 1.21
CA LEU A 152 -0.07 2.47 2.50
C LEU A 152 -0.20 1.50 3.69
N LYS A 153 -1.10 0.51 3.62
CA LYS A 153 -1.21 -0.52 4.64
C LYS A 153 -0.01 -1.49 4.62
N ALA A 154 0.43 -1.92 3.44
CA ALA A 154 1.49 -2.88 3.29
C ALA A 154 2.85 -2.30 3.73
N GLU A 155 3.20 -1.13 3.18
CA GLU A 155 4.53 -0.51 3.34
C GLU A 155 4.62 0.34 4.61
N HIS A 156 3.56 1.07 4.95
CA HIS A 156 3.57 2.05 6.06
C HIS A 156 2.66 1.68 7.24
N LYS A 157 2.03 0.49 7.21
CA LYS A 157 1.12 -0.02 8.25
C LYS A 157 -0.07 0.91 8.55
N LEU A 158 -0.48 1.72 7.56
CA LEU A 158 -1.60 2.64 7.69
C LEU A 158 -2.93 1.96 7.33
N GLU A 159 -3.79 1.81 8.33
CA GLU A 159 -5.18 1.38 8.16
C GLU A 159 -6.10 2.59 8.02
N LEU A 160 -6.09 3.22 6.83
CA LEU A 160 -6.90 4.42 6.60
C LEU A 160 -8.41 4.14 6.72
N PRO A 161 -9.20 4.98 7.42
CA PRO A 161 -10.66 4.94 7.38
C PRO A 161 -11.21 5.04 5.96
N ARG A 162 -12.36 4.42 5.69
CA ARG A 162 -12.90 4.31 4.32
C ARG A 162 -13.11 5.67 3.64
N ARG A 163 -13.51 6.69 4.39
CA ARG A 163 -13.72 8.05 3.85
C ARG A 163 -12.40 8.74 3.54
N LEU A 164 -11.39 8.58 4.40
CA LEU A 164 -10.02 9.03 4.13
C LEU A 164 -9.40 8.34 2.91
N GLN A 165 -9.62 7.03 2.71
CA GLN A 165 -9.18 6.34 1.49
C GLN A 165 -9.75 7.00 0.24
N ILE A 166 -11.04 7.37 0.26
CA ILE A 166 -11.72 8.03 -0.86
C ILE A 166 -11.14 9.42 -1.11
N GLU A 167 -10.92 10.19 -0.05
CA GLU A 167 -10.35 11.54 -0.11
C GLU A 167 -8.93 11.51 -0.69
N PHE A 168 -8.03 10.71 -0.11
CA PHE A 168 -6.64 10.64 -0.56
C PHE A 168 -6.50 10.05 -1.96
N SER A 169 -7.36 9.11 -2.35
CA SER A 169 -7.36 8.60 -3.73
C SER A 169 -7.61 9.70 -4.77
N ARG A 170 -8.37 10.76 -4.44
CA ARG A 170 -8.59 11.90 -5.33
C ARG A 170 -7.33 12.75 -5.47
N VAL A 171 -6.58 12.93 -4.38
CA VAL A 171 -5.28 13.63 -4.37
C VAL A 171 -4.29 12.90 -5.27
N VAL A 172 -4.18 11.58 -5.12
CA VAL A 172 -3.33 10.75 -5.97
C VAL A 172 -3.76 10.80 -7.45
N GLN A 173 -5.06 10.77 -7.74
CA GLN A 173 -5.59 10.89 -9.10
C GLN A 173 -5.18 12.21 -9.77
N GLN A 174 -5.33 13.33 -9.05
CA GLN A 174 -4.92 14.65 -9.55
C GLN A 174 -3.43 14.71 -9.87
N LEU A 175 -2.59 14.06 -9.04
CA LEU A 175 -1.15 13.99 -9.27
C LEU A 175 -0.78 13.08 -10.46
N THR A 176 -1.51 11.99 -10.68
CA THR A 176 -1.29 11.10 -11.83
C THR A 176 -1.74 11.66 -13.17
N ASP A 177 -2.75 12.54 -13.18
CA ASP A 177 -3.28 13.15 -14.40
C ASP A 177 -2.32 14.20 -14.99
N SER A 178 -1.39 14.75 -14.20
CA SER A 178 -0.36 15.69 -14.68
C SER A 178 0.89 15.03 -15.30
N ASP A 179 1.23 13.80 -14.89
CA ASP A 179 2.55 13.18 -15.20
C ASP A 179 2.50 11.90 -16.06
N GLY A 180 1.38 11.59 -16.71
CA GLY A 180 1.37 10.61 -17.80
C GLY A 180 1.32 9.14 -17.39
N GLY A 181 0.77 8.83 -16.21
CA GLY A 181 -0.07 7.63 -16.08
C GLY A 181 0.36 6.52 -15.14
N GLU A 182 1.47 6.58 -14.39
CA GLU A 182 1.76 5.64 -13.31
C GLU A 182 2.42 6.37 -12.12
N ILE A 183 2.01 6.05 -10.89
CA ILE A 183 2.62 6.56 -9.66
C ILE A 183 3.27 5.42 -8.88
N SER A 184 4.51 5.62 -8.44
CA SER A 184 5.24 4.65 -7.61
C SER A 184 4.69 4.67 -6.17
N ALA A 185 4.94 3.60 -5.41
CA ALA A 185 4.60 3.56 -3.99
C ALA A 185 5.28 4.69 -3.20
N GLU A 186 6.54 4.97 -3.52
CA GLU A 186 7.30 6.09 -2.96
C GLU A 186 6.64 7.45 -3.26
N SER A 187 6.18 7.67 -4.49
CA SER A 187 5.46 8.89 -4.85
C SER A 187 4.10 8.99 -4.17
N ILE A 188 3.40 7.87 -3.95
CA ILE A 188 2.16 7.84 -3.15
C ILE A 188 2.47 8.25 -1.71
N TRP A 189 3.55 7.74 -1.13
CA TRP A 189 3.98 8.11 0.22
C TRP A 189 4.31 9.60 0.32
N PHE A 190 5.13 10.14 -0.59
CA PHE A 190 5.43 11.57 -0.62
C PHE A 190 4.19 12.43 -0.76
N ALA A 191 3.23 12.02 -1.61
CA ALA A 191 1.96 12.72 -1.72
C ALA A 191 1.15 12.66 -0.41
N PHE A 192 1.21 11.55 0.32
CA PHE A 192 0.56 11.40 1.62
C PHE A 192 1.21 12.30 2.69
N GLU A 193 2.54 12.33 2.77
CA GLU A 193 3.26 13.20 3.70
C GLU A 193 3.01 14.68 3.40
N ALA A 194 3.13 15.07 2.13
CA ALA A 194 2.89 16.44 1.69
C ALA A 194 1.46 16.90 1.99
N GLU A 195 0.48 16.01 1.84
CA GLU A 195 -0.93 16.34 2.05
C GLU A 195 -1.30 16.40 3.54
N TYR A 196 -0.81 15.45 4.36
CA TYR A 196 -1.31 15.27 5.73
C TYR A 196 -0.29 15.57 6.84
N LEU A 197 1.02 15.48 6.60
CA LEU A 197 2.04 15.52 7.67
C LEU A 197 2.97 16.74 7.59
N ASP A 198 3.30 17.21 6.39
CA ASP A 198 4.30 18.26 6.17
C ASP A 198 3.73 19.68 6.24
N ARG A 199 2.40 19.83 6.14
CA ARG A 199 1.74 21.13 6.27
C ARG A 199 1.83 21.62 7.71
N ARG A 200 2.77 22.55 7.98
CA ARG A 200 3.03 23.15 9.30
C ARG A 200 2.43 24.54 9.50
N THR A 201 1.67 25.03 8.53
CA THR A 201 1.01 26.34 8.57
C THR A 201 -0.48 26.19 8.26
N PRO A 202 -1.36 27.01 8.86
CA PRO A 202 -1.04 28.09 9.80
C PRO A 202 -0.70 27.62 11.23
N LEU A 203 -0.89 26.34 11.56
CA LEU A 203 -0.68 25.83 12.92
C LEU A 203 0.41 24.77 13.01
N ALA A 204 1.23 24.85 14.06
CA ALA A 204 2.16 23.77 14.42
C ALA A 204 2.17 23.52 15.93
N LEU A 205 2.17 22.25 16.33
CA LEU A 205 2.24 21.86 17.73
C LEU A 205 3.68 21.99 18.26
N ASN A 206 3.86 22.65 19.41
CA ASN A 206 5.14 22.70 20.11
C ASN A 206 5.16 21.75 21.32
N SER A 207 4.23 21.94 22.26
CA SER A 207 4.18 21.12 23.47
C SER A 207 2.76 20.91 23.97
N VAL A 208 2.53 19.78 24.62
CA VAL A 208 1.23 19.39 25.20
C VAL A 208 1.42 19.08 26.68
N HIS A 209 0.56 19.66 27.51
CA HIS A 209 0.44 19.29 28.92
C HIS A 209 -1.02 19.00 29.25
N THR A 210 -1.29 17.76 29.66
CA THR A 210 -2.61 17.30 30.09
C THR A 210 -2.67 17.17 31.60
N SER A 211 -3.79 17.57 32.18
CA SER A 211 -4.11 17.30 33.58
C SER A 211 -5.53 16.73 33.66
N SER A 212 -5.61 15.51 34.18
CA SER A 212 -6.85 14.75 34.32
C SER A 212 -7.06 14.38 35.78
N ALA A 213 -8.22 14.75 36.34
CA ALA A 213 -8.65 14.36 37.68
C ALA A 213 -9.99 13.62 37.63
N ALA A 214 -10.11 12.53 38.38
CA ALA A 214 -11.32 11.70 38.38
C ALA A 214 -12.55 12.50 38.85
N GLY A 215 -13.51 12.72 37.95
CA GLY A 215 -14.74 13.48 38.22
C GLY A 215 -14.69 14.95 37.80
N GLU A 216 -13.58 15.41 37.23
CA GLU A 216 -13.44 16.77 36.65
C GLU A 216 -13.33 16.69 35.12
N HIS A 217 -13.54 17.84 34.45
CA HIS A 217 -13.27 17.95 33.02
C HIS A 217 -11.76 17.92 32.80
N ASP A 218 -11.29 17.22 31.76
CA ASP A 218 -9.87 17.22 31.40
C ASP A 218 -9.46 18.64 31.03
N SER A 219 -8.33 19.08 31.58
CA SER A 219 -7.71 20.36 31.23
C SER A 219 -6.46 20.11 30.38
N LEU A 220 -6.34 20.91 29.33
CA LEU A 220 -5.25 20.85 28.38
C LEU A 220 -4.60 22.22 28.30
N THR A 221 -3.29 22.28 28.44
CA THR A 221 -2.48 23.44 28.07
C THR A 221 -1.57 23.05 26.92
N VAL A 222 -1.67 23.77 25.81
CA VAL A 222 -0.86 23.56 24.62
C VAL A 222 -0.06 24.80 24.27
N LYS A 223 1.16 24.58 23.78
CA LYS A 223 1.90 25.60 23.05
C LYS A 223 1.79 25.29 21.57
N VAL A 224 1.29 26.24 20.80
CA VAL A 224 1.13 26.14 19.36
C VAL A 224 1.76 27.35 18.68
N PHE A 225 2.37 27.14 17.53
CA PHE A 225 2.70 28.24 16.63
C PHE A 225 1.47 28.57 15.79
N VAL A 226 1.03 29.81 15.81
CA VAL A 226 -0.03 30.34 14.94
C VAL A 226 0.64 31.34 13.99
N GLU A 227 0.69 31.02 12.70
CA GLU A 227 1.39 31.82 11.68
C GLU A 227 2.87 32.12 12.06
N GLY A 228 3.51 31.19 12.77
CA GLY A 228 4.90 31.31 13.23
C GLY A 228 5.08 31.95 14.59
N GLU A 229 4.04 32.52 15.21
CA GLU A 229 4.11 33.07 16.57
C GLU A 229 3.70 32.01 17.62
N GLU A 230 4.55 31.77 18.63
CA GLU A 230 4.21 30.87 19.73
C GLU A 230 3.10 31.48 20.61
N ARG A 231 2.02 30.72 20.79
CA ARG A 231 0.92 31.03 21.70
C ARG A 231 0.69 29.88 22.65
N THR A 232 0.40 30.21 23.91
CA THR A 232 -0.04 29.24 24.91
C THR A 232 -1.56 29.32 25.00
N LEU A 233 -2.23 28.19 24.74
CA LEU A 233 -3.68 28.06 24.77
C LEU A 233 -4.07 27.03 25.83
N SER A 234 -5.23 27.24 26.44
CA SER A 234 -5.80 26.31 27.40
C SER A 234 -7.26 26.05 27.05
N GLY A 235 -7.71 24.82 27.24
CA GLY A 235 -9.08 24.42 27.02
C GLY A 235 -9.46 23.24 27.91
N HIS A 236 -10.76 22.97 27.96
CA HIS A 236 -11.37 21.97 28.82
C HIS A 236 -12.32 21.09 28.01
N GLY A 237 -12.50 19.84 28.40
CA GLY A 237 -13.44 18.98 27.71
C GLY A 237 -13.55 17.60 28.32
N ASN A 238 -14.39 16.78 27.70
CA ASN A 238 -14.58 15.38 28.10
C ASN A 238 -13.43 14.48 27.61
N GLY A 239 -12.31 15.08 27.17
CA GLY A 239 -11.14 14.40 26.65
C GLY A 239 -10.17 15.39 25.97
N PRO A 240 -8.93 14.97 25.67
CA PRO A 240 -7.90 15.84 25.13
C PRO A 240 -8.25 16.50 23.79
N ILE A 241 -8.92 15.78 22.89
CA ILE A 241 -9.34 16.33 21.59
C ILE A 241 -10.36 17.46 21.78
N ALA A 242 -11.36 17.25 22.64
CA ALA A 242 -12.38 18.26 22.91
C ALA A 242 -11.77 19.51 23.57
N ALA A 243 -10.88 19.31 24.55
CA ALA A 243 -10.15 20.39 25.20
C ALA A 243 -9.26 21.16 24.22
N PHE A 244 -8.62 20.46 23.27
CA PHE A 244 -7.81 21.10 22.24
C PHE A 244 -8.65 21.92 21.26
N VAL A 245 -9.80 21.39 20.82
CA VAL A 245 -10.74 22.08 19.93
C VAL A 245 -11.30 23.34 20.58
N GLU A 246 -11.58 23.32 21.89
CA GLU A 246 -11.93 24.55 22.61
C GLU A 246 -10.76 25.54 22.63
N ALA A 247 -9.56 25.08 22.99
CA ALA A 247 -8.37 25.93 23.12
C ALA A 247 -8.03 26.66 21.81
N ILE A 248 -8.11 25.96 20.69
CA ILE A 248 -7.83 26.53 19.37
C ILE A 248 -8.93 27.49 18.88
N GLY A 249 -10.16 27.34 19.34
CA GLY A 249 -11.23 28.32 19.08
C GLY A 249 -10.82 29.75 19.48
N ALA A 250 -10.01 29.89 20.54
CA ALA A 250 -9.48 31.19 21.00
C ALA A 250 -8.56 31.90 20.00
N VAL A 251 -8.00 31.18 19.02
CA VAL A 251 -7.16 31.74 17.95
C VAL A 251 -7.88 31.76 16.59
N GLY A 252 -9.21 31.58 16.58
CA GLY A 252 -10.05 31.87 15.42
C GLY A 252 -10.31 30.71 14.46
N TYR A 253 -9.98 29.47 14.84
CA TYR A 253 -10.36 28.28 14.06
C TYR A 253 -11.55 27.60 14.71
N ASP A 254 -12.70 27.65 14.01
CA ASP A 254 -13.89 26.88 14.37
C ASP A 254 -13.79 25.48 13.76
N VAL A 255 -13.69 24.48 14.63
CA VAL A 255 -13.44 23.09 14.27
C VAL A 255 -14.42 22.21 15.00
N ARG A 256 -15.07 21.30 14.28
CA ARG A 256 -15.91 20.26 14.89
C ARG A 256 -15.45 18.89 14.43
N VAL A 257 -15.06 18.06 15.39
CA VAL A 257 -14.71 16.66 15.13
C VAL A 257 -15.97 15.86 14.83
N LEU A 258 -15.96 15.12 13.72
CA LEU A 258 -17.06 14.30 13.22
C LEU A 258 -16.80 12.81 13.42
N ASP A 259 -15.56 12.37 13.21
CA ASP A 259 -15.15 10.97 13.31
C ASP A 259 -13.70 10.86 13.78
N TYR A 260 -13.37 9.73 14.41
CA TYR A 260 -12.06 9.45 14.99
C TYR A 260 -11.71 7.98 14.86
N ALA A 261 -10.49 7.69 14.41
CA ALA A 261 -9.91 6.36 14.44
C ALA A 261 -8.44 6.43 14.85
N GLU A 262 -7.96 5.41 15.55
CA GLU A 262 -6.56 5.27 15.93
C GLU A 262 -6.11 3.81 15.87
N HIS A 263 -4.82 3.60 15.60
CA HIS A 263 -4.16 2.31 15.81
C HIS A 263 -2.64 2.48 15.97
N ALA A 264 -1.98 1.43 16.46
CA ALA A 264 -0.53 1.39 16.59
C ALA A 264 0.13 0.95 15.27
N LEU A 265 1.19 1.66 14.85
CA LEU A 265 1.99 1.33 13.67
C LEU A 265 3.01 0.20 13.93
N SER A 266 3.43 0.05 15.17
CA SER A 266 4.39 -0.95 15.62
C SER A 266 3.98 -1.53 16.97
N SER A 267 4.56 -2.67 17.35
CA SER A 267 4.33 -3.32 18.65
C SER A 267 5.45 -2.98 19.63
N GLY A 268 5.11 -2.68 20.89
CA GLY A 268 6.08 -2.45 21.97
C GLY A 268 5.79 -1.17 22.77
N GLY A 269 6.60 -0.90 23.80
CA GLY A 269 6.47 0.30 24.64
C GLY A 269 6.77 1.62 23.93
N ASP A 270 7.53 1.56 22.83
CA ASP A 270 7.90 2.70 21.97
C ASP A 270 7.07 2.75 20.67
N ALA A 271 5.87 2.13 20.69
CA ALA A 271 5.00 2.08 19.52
C ALA A 271 4.56 3.49 19.11
N THR A 272 4.68 3.81 17.81
CA THR A 272 4.11 5.04 17.26
C THR A 272 2.64 4.83 16.98
N ALA A 273 1.79 5.76 17.43
CA ALA A 273 0.37 5.76 17.15
C ALA A 273 0.06 6.57 15.88
N ALA A 274 -0.87 6.06 15.09
CA ALA A 274 -1.51 6.82 14.01
C ALA A 274 -2.92 7.19 14.42
N ALA A 275 -3.23 8.49 14.35
CA ALA A 275 -4.56 9.03 14.57
C ALA A 275 -5.12 9.63 13.29
N TYR A 276 -6.40 9.40 13.04
CA TYR A 276 -7.17 9.91 11.92
C TYR A 276 -8.38 10.65 12.48
N VAL A 277 -8.51 11.94 12.17
CA VAL A 277 -9.61 12.77 12.68
C VAL A 277 -10.33 13.39 11.49
N GLU A 278 -11.64 13.16 11.37
CA GLU A 278 -12.47 13.90 10.43
C GLU A 278 -13.00 15.16 11.10
N CYS A 279 -12.70 16.32 10.52
CA CYS A 279 -13.11 17.61 11.05
C CYS A 279 -14.00 18.33 10.04
N ALA A 280 -15.05 18.97 10.53
CA ALA A 280 -15.62 20.13 9.85
C ALA A 280 -14.82 21.37 10.27
N VAL A 281 -14.11 21.98 9.33
CA VAL A 281 -13.37 23.23 9.53
C VAL A 281 -14.04 24.27 8.65
N ARG A 282 -14.69 25.26 9.26
CA ARG A 282 -15.61 26.18 8.55
C ARG A 282 -16.70 25.38 7.80
N ASP A 283 -16.78 25.51 6.47
CA ASP A 283 -17.76 24.83 5.61
C ASP A 283 -17.22 23.55 4.95
N GLU A 284 -15.97 23.17 5.22
CA GLU A 284 -15.33 22.01 4.60
C GLU A 284 -15.21 20.84 5.57
N VAL A 285 -15.47 19.62 5.08
CA VAL A 285 -15.21 18.38 5.82
C VAL A 285 -13.93 17.76 5.28
N VAL A 286 -12.92 17.69 6.13
CA VAL A 286 -11.58 17.25 5.78
C VAL A 286 -11.05 16.26 6.82
N TRP A 287 -10.24 15.31 6.37
CA TRP A 287 -9.48 14.44 7.27
C TRP A 287 -8.13 15.05 7.66
N GLY A 288 -7.70 14.81 8.89
CA GLY A 288 -6.34 15.05 9.33
C GLY A 288 -5.70 13.77 9.83
N VAL A 289 -4.38 13.68 9.68
CA VAL A 289 -3.59 12.53 10.12
C VAL A 289 -2.46 13.02 11.02
N GLY A 290 -2.20 12.28 12.10
CA GLY A 290 -1.13 12.62 13.04
C GLY A 290 -0.41 11.39 13.53
N PHE A 291 0.92 11.45 13.53
CA PHE A 291 1.79 10.41 14.08
C PHE A 291 2.56 10.92 15.30
N ASP A 292 2.53 10.14 16.37
CA ASP A 292 3.33 10.38 17.55
C ASP A 292 3.42 9.12 18.43
N PRO A 293 4.52 8.91 19.19
CA PRO A 293 4.58 7.88 20.23
C PRO A 293 3.50 8.04 21.30
N ASN A 294 3.02 9.26 21.53
CA ASN A 294 1.92 9.53 22.45
C ASN A 294 0.58 9.64 21.71
N ILE A 295 -0.39 8.78 22.06
CA ILE A 295 -1.74 8.76 21.45
C ILE A 295 -2.44 10.12 21.50
N VAL A 296 -2.27 10.88 22.59
CA VAL A 296 -2.86 12.21 22.73
C VAL A 296 -2.21 13.15 21.73
N THR A 297 -0.88 13.22 21.71
CA THR A 297 -0.15 14.08 20.76
C THR A 297 -0.46 13.71 19.31
N ALA A 298 -0.57 12.43 18.97
CA ALA A 298 -0.97 11.96 17.64
C ALA A 298 -2.36 12.50 17.26
N SER A 299 -3.34 12.40 18.17
CA SER A 299 -4.69 12.94 17.94
C SER A 299 -4.71 14.47 17.76
N LEU A 300 -3.92 15.22 18.52
CA LEU A 300 -3.85 16.68 18.39
C LEU A 300 -3.17 17.10 17.08
N LYS A 301 -2.11 16.38 16.68
CA LYS A 301 -1.47 16.55 15.37
C LYS A 301 -2.45 16.28 14.23
N ALA A 302 -3.31 15.27 14.36
CA ALA A 302 -4.34 14.99 13.37
C ALA A 302 -5.37 16.14 13.27
N VAL A 303 -5.80 16.75 14.38
CA VAL A 303 -6.66 17.94 14.33
C VAL A 303 -5.94 19.11 13.63
N ILE A 304 -4.68 19.39 13.97
CA ILE A 304 -3.86 20.43 13.31
C ILE A 304 -3.72 20.17 11.81
N SER A 305 -3.45 18.92 11.43
CA SER A 305 -3.39 18.47 10.03
C SER A 305 -4.68 18.82 9.29
N ALA A 306 -5.84 18.51 9.87
CA ALA A 306 -7.13 18.85 9.27
C ALA A 306 -7.31 20.37 9.05
N ILE A 307 -6.91 21.18 10.04
CA ILE A 307 -7.02 22.64 9.94
C ILE A 307 -6.08 23.22 8.88
N ASN A 308 -4.83 22.75 8.85
CA ASN A 308 -3.84 23.20 7.88
C ASN A 308 -4.20 22.80 6.44
N ARG A 309 -5.02 21.75 6.28
CA ARG A 309 -5.55 21.35 4.96
C ARG A 309 -6.73 22.20 4.49
N ALA A 310 -7.50 22.75 5.42
CA ALA A 310 -8.66 23.62 5.14
C ALA A 310 -8.32 25.13 5.13
N ALA A 311 -7.05 25.49 5.31
CA ALA A 311 -6.55 26.87 5.30
C ALA A 311 -6.10 27.30 3.91
#